data_AF-A0A415HVC4-F1
#
_entry.id   AF-A0A415HVC4-F1
#
_cell.length_a   1.000
_cell.length_b   1.000
_cell.length_c   1.000
_cell.angle_alpha   90.00
_cell.angle_beta   90.00
_cell.angle_gamma   90.00
#
_symmetry.space_group_name_H-M   'P 1'
#
loop_
_entity.id
_entity.type
_entity.pdbx_description
1 polymer ?
#
loop_
_entity_poly.entity_id
_entity_poly.type
_entity_poly.pdbx_seq_one_letter_code
_entity_poly.pdbx_strand_id
1 'polypeptide(L)' 'MAEKLIEHTYGSHIYMKMKLDNKRIEAIDVYLRNNGEHYYVTSADHGMELCSGENLKQRQKLRQEIIDAFNELY' A
#
# COMPACT_ATOMS: atom_id res chain seq x y z
N MET A 1 -1.00 -12.61 -9.29
CA MET A 1 0.04 -11.60 -9.49
C MET A 1 -0.60 -10.23 -9.54
N ALA A 2 -0.08 -9.30 -8.74
CA ALA A 2 -0.53 -7.92 -8.73
C ALA A 2 -0.26 -7.25 -10.08
N GLU A 3 -1.13 -6.33 -10.48
CA GLU A 3 -1.02 -5.59 -11.73
C GLU A 3 -0.96 -4.09 -11.44
N LYS A 4 0.07 -3.44 -11.94
CA LYS A 4 0.22 -1.98 -11.86
C LYS A 4 -0.79 -1.32 -12.80
N LEU A 5 -1.62 -0.41 -12.26
CA LEU A 5 -2.62 0.33 -13.05
C LEU A 5 -2.16 1.76 -13.35
N ILE A 6 -1.67 2.46 -12.33
CA ILE A 6 -1.19 3.86 -12.42
C ILE A 6 0.03 4.01 -11.52
N GLU A 7 1.04 4.74 -11.98
CA GLU A 7 2.19 5.15 -11.19
C GLU A 7 2.47 6.64 -11.41
N HIS A 8 2.71 7.37 -10.34
CA HIS A 8 3.19 8.75 -10.37
C HIS A 8 4.35 8.90 -9.39
N THR A 9 5.49 9.36 -9.91
CA THR A 9 6.70 9.55 -9.11
C THR A 9 7.07 11.02 -9.09
N TYR A 10 7.13 11.60 -7.89
CA TYR A 10 7.42 13.02 -7.65
C TYR A 10 8.57 13.15 -6.64
N GLY A 11 9.80 13.17 -7.15
CA GLY A 11 10.99 13.26 -6.30
C GLY A 11 11.10 12.04 -5.37
N SER A 12 10.97 12.28 -4.07
CA SER A 12 11.02 11.24 -3.04
C SER A 12 9.66 10.60 -2.71
N HIS A 13 8.62 10.88 -3.49
CA HIS A 13 7.29 10.31 -3.30
C HIS A 13 6.87 9.49 -4.53
N ILE A 14 6.34 8.29 -4.28
CA ILE A 14 5.76 7.41 -5.29
C ILE A 14 4.31 7.15 -4.90
N TYR A 15 3.40 7.42 -5.82
CA TYR A 15 2.02 6.99 -5.74
C TYR A 15 1.76 5.87 -6.74
N MET A 16 1.13 4.78 -6.30
CA MET A 16 0.74 3.69 -7.19
C MET A 16 -0.69 3.23 -6.91
N LYS A 17 -1.49 3.08 -7.97
CA LYS A 17 -2.71 2.26 -7.95
C LYS A 17 -2.41 0.90 -8.57
N MET A 18 -2.85 -0.14 -7.91
CA MET A 18 -2.63 -1.52 -8.34
C MET A 18 -3.89 -2.36 -8.16
N LYS A 19 -3.97 -3.43 -8.94
CA LYS A 19 -4.97 -4.48 -8.79
C LYS A 19 -4.32 -5.68 -8.14
N LEU A 20 -4.82 -6.07 -6.97
CA LEU A 20 -4.36 -7.24 -6.23
C LEU A 20 -4.91 -8.53 -6.86
N ASP A 21 -4.40 -9.67 -6.41
CA ASP A 21 -4.77 -11.02 -6.88
C ASP A 21 -6.27 -11.31 -6.73
N ASN A 22 -6.84 -10.86 -5.62
CA ASN A 22 -8.28 -10.93 -5.31
C ASN A 22 -9.13 -9.93 -6.13
N LYS A 23 -8.52 -9.27 -7.14
CA LYS A 23 -9.14 -8.29 -8.03
C LYS A 23 -9.53 -6.96 -7.37
N ARG A 24 -9.22 -6.75 -6.08
CA ARG A 24 -9.38 -5.45 -5.42
C ARG A 24 -8.42 -4.44 -6.03
N ILE A 25 -8.88 -3.20 -6.16
CA ILE A 25 -8.04 -2.07 -6.55
C ILE A 25 -7.69 -1.33 -5.27
N GLU A 26 -6.40 -1.20 -5.02
CA GLU A 26 -5.86 -0.53 -3.83
C GLU A 26 -4.79 0.47 -4.27
N ALA A 27 -4.41 1.36 -3.34
CA ALA A 27 -3.42 2.38 -3.60
C ALA A 27 -2.39 2.45 -2.48
N ILE A 28 -1.19 2.90 -2.85
CA ILE A 28 -0.10 3.14 -1.91
C ILE A 28 0.63 4.45 -2.25
N ASP A 29 0.96 5.19 -1.20
CA ASP A 29 1.89 6.31 -1.19
C ASP A 29 3.17 5.87 -0.46
N VAL A 30 4.31 6.01 -1.12
CA VAL A 30 5.63 5.64 -0.61
C VAL A 30 6.50 6.88 -0.55
N TYR A 31 6.97 7.21 0.64
CA TYR A 31 7.87 8.33 0.88
C TYR A 31 9.27 7.79 1.17
N LEU A 32 10.17 8.01 0.22
CA LEU A 32 11.58 7.64 0.28
C LEU A 32 12.32 8.63 1.19
N ARG A 33 12.98 8.13 2.23
CA ARG A 33 13.82 8.97 3.11
C ARG A 33 15.29 8.81 2.77
N ASN A 34 16.07 9.86 3.03
CA ASN A 34 17.51 9.90 2.74
C ASN A 34 18.34 8.86 3.52
N ASN A 35 17.79 8.28 4.59
CA ASN A 35 18.42 7.21 5.38
C ASN A 35 18.12 5.80 4.82
N GLY A 36 17.43 5.69 3.68
CA GLY A 36 17.02 4.42 3.09
C GLY A 36 15.75 3.82 3.70
N GLU A 37 15.14 4.47 4.71
CA GLU A 37 13.84 4.04 5.22
C GLU A 37 12.71 4.50 4.29
N HIS A 38 11.72 3.63 4.10
CA HIS A 38 10.52 3.96 3.34
C HIS A 38 9.34 4.07 4.30
N TYR A 39 8.58 5.17 4.17
CA TYR A 39 7.32 5.32 4.87
C TYR A 39 6.17 5.02 3.91
N TYR A 40 5.33 4.05 4.27
CA TYR A 40 4.21 3.58 3.45
C TYR A 40 2.88 4.03 4.06
N VAL A 41 2.03 4.64 3.23
CA VAL A 41 0.62 4.90 3.51
C VAL A 41 -0.20 4.19 2.46
N THR A 42 -1.10 3.30 2.89
CA THR A 42 -1.92 2.46 2.02
C THR A 42 -3.39 2.87 2.12
N SER A 43 -4.19 2.54 1.12
CA SER A 43 -5.66 2.70 1.18
C SER A 43 -6.30 1.94 2.36
N ALA A 44 -5.66 0.86 2.84
CA ALA A 44 -6.13 0.09 4.00
C ALA A 44 -5.96 0.84 5.34
N ASP A 45 -5.07 1.82 5.41
CA ASP A 45 -4.84 2.65 6.62
C ASP A 45 -6.03 3.57 6.91
N HIS A 46 -6.84 3.91 5.91
CA HIS A 46 -7.98 4.82 6.07
C HIS A 46 -9.06 4.23 7.01
N GLY A 47 -9.25 4.83 8.18
CA GLY A 47 -10.22 4.37 9.19
C GLY A 47 -9.76 3.14 9.97
N MET A 48 -8.46 2.82 9.94
CA MET A 48 -7.90 1.72 10.72
C MET A 48 -8.00 1.97 12.23
N GLU A 49 -7.93 3.23 12.67
CA GLU A 49 -8.10 3.68 14.05
C GLU A 49 -9.48 3.37 14.63
N LEU A 50 -10.48 3.18 13.76
CA LEU A 50 -11.85 2.81 14.15
C LEU A 50 -12.03 1.29 14.26
N CYS A 51 -11.03 0.50 13.87
CA CYS A 51 -11.11 -0.96 13.85
C CYS A 51 -10.59 -1.58 15.15
N SER A 52 -11.21 -2.67 15.58
CA SER A 52 -10.78 -3.45 16.74
C SER A 52 -10.94 -4.96 16.48
N GLY A 53 -10.28 -5.77 17.31
CA GLY A 53 -10.40 -7.23 17.26
C GLY A 53 -9.99 -7.81 15.90
N GLU A 54 -10.85 -8.65 15.33
CA GLU A 54 -10.61 -9.33 14.05
C GLU A 54 -10.57 -8.38 12.85
N ASN A 55 -11.39 -7.33 12.85
CA ASN A 55 -11.42 -6.34 11.77
C ASN A 55 -10.08 -5.61 11.66
N LEU A 56 -9.45 -5.28 12.79
CA LEU A 56 -8.12 -4.67 12.80
C LEU A 56 -7.07 -5.61 12.20
N LYS A 57 -7.10 -6.90 12.57
CA LYS A 57 -6.19 -7.92 12.01
C LYS A 57 -6.35 -8.08 10.51
N GLN A 58 -7.59 -8.12 10.01
CA GLN A 58 -7.89 -8.22 8.58
C GLN A 58 -7.38 -6.99 7.82
N ARG A 59 -7.56 -5.78 8.36
CA ARG A 59 -7.02 -4.56 7.75
C ARG A 59 -5.49 -4.52 7.76
N GLN A 60 -4.85 -4.93 8.85
CA GLN A 60 -3.38 -5.03 8.91
C GLN A 60 -2.85 -6.03 7.89
N LYS A 61 -3.55 -7.15 7.68
CA LYS A 61 -3.22 -8.11 6.63
C LYS A 61 -3.34 -7.48 5.24
N LEU A 62 -4.46 -6.80 4.95
CA LEU A 62 -4.64 -6.09 3.67
C LEU A 62 -3.56 -5.03 3.45
N ARG A 63 -3.19 -4.27 4.49
CA ARG A 63 -2.10 -3.31 4.44
C ARG A 63 -0.79 -3.97 4.01
N GLN A 64 -0.46 -5.12 4.59
CA GLN A 64 0.75 -5.85 4.23
C GLN A 64 0.67 -6.40 2.79
N GLU A 65 -0.47 -6.93 2.36
CA GLU A 65 -0.69 -7.40 0.99
C GLU A 65 -0.47 -6.28 -0.05
N ILE A 66 -0.88 -5.04 0.26
CA ILE A 66 -0.63 -3.88 -0.62
C ILE A 66 0.86 -3.53 -0.68
N ILE A 67 1.56 -3.57 0.45
CA ILE A 67 3.00 -3.28 0.51
C ILE A 67 3.82 -4.34 -0.24
N ASP A 68 3.49 -5.62 -0.04
CA ASP A 68 4.17 -6.72 -0.71
C ASP A 68 3.94 -6.63 -2.24
N ALA A 69 2.71 -6.36 -2.66
CA ALA A 69 2.38 -6.14 -4.06
C ALA A 69 3.14 -4.94 -4.67
N PHE A 70 3.32 -3.85 -3.92
CA PHE A 70 4.15 -2.73 -4.35
C PHE A 70 5.60 -3.15 -4.57
N ASN A 71 6.20 -3.87 -3.61
CA ASN A 71 7.60 -4.31 -3.67
C ASN A 71 7.86 -5.33 -4.81
N GLU A 72 6.84 -6.08 -5.24
CA GLU A 72 6.95 -6.95 -6.43
C GLU A 72 6.90 -6.15 -7.75
N LEU A 73 6.30 -4.96 -7.75
CA LEU A 73 6.05 -4.14 -8.94
C LEU A 73 7.06 -3.01 -9.15
N TYR A 74 7.95 -2.74 -8.20
CA TYR A 74 8.90 -1.62 -8.19
C TYR A 74 10.31 -2.07 -7.74
#